data_AF-A0A1V0UEM0-F1
#
_entry.id   AF-A0A1V0UEM0-F1
#
_cell.length_a   1.000
_cell.length_b   1.000
_cell.length_c   1.000
_cell.angle_alpha   90.00
_cell.angle_beta   90.00
_cell.angle_gamma   90.00
#
_symmetry.space_group_name_H-M   'P 1'
#
loop_
_entity.id
_entity.type
_entity.pdbx_description
1 polymer ?
#
loop_
_entity_poly.entity_id
_entity_poly.type
_entity_poly.pdbx_seq_one_letter_code
_entity_poly.pdbx_strand_id
1 'polypeptide(L)'
;MKTEVFPRYPGAELDRPIVVKAKFAFPRTPEGEAAAADFRDSIDYGVPVELPEEFVQSLEVDAPAGMGGVFPGGALTISSIQPETDHGIRYAVVATDVHGRPLATLPLVLAKRFLGGRGAQLEHSDITGFFTLQARISVTEREGAFTFGFAHRDDVLPSALLPTIRFLLYLKAGNQWGLSVNGEVNQLHHLPETYLPEISPYGRYVKALVKLQDYANYPFPIPRDLADSDARNLRMAIHLIEGNNLTSSWSRAGMTLTKEGVETWRAITGTDARQILIQEDFYTDICGNHIYVGQVRRHIASARVEELPLVEAMDAECDEFPVALIPGQDDTVTVSLVPREEDSL
;
A
#
# COMPACT_ATOMS: atom_id res chain seq x y z
N MET A 1 -25.53 17.74 26.44
CA MET A 1 -25.05 17.81 27.84
C MET A 1 -24.62 16.40 28.21
N LYS A 2 -23.34 16.18 28.55
CA LYS A 2 -22.82 14.86 28.95
C LYS A 2 -22.91 14.75 30.46
N THR A 3 -23.62 13.76 30.98
CA THR A 3 -23.75 13.50 32.42
C THR A 3 -22.88 12.31 32.77
N GLU A 4 -22.00 12.48 33.77
CA GLU A 4 -21.05 11.45 34.20
C GLU A 4 -21.33 11.08 35.65
N VAL A 5 -21.24 9.79 35.98
CA VAL A 5 -21.47 9.25 37.32
C VAL A 5 -20.17 8.64 37.83
N PHE A 6 -19.72 9.04 39.01
CA PHE A 6 -18.49 8.57 39.62
C PHE A 6 -18.77 7.88 40.97
N PRO A 7 -18.05 6.78 41.31
CA PRO A 7 -18.16 6.17 42.63
C PRO A 7 -17.80 7.18 43.73
N ARG A 8 -18.62 7.27 44.77
CA ARG A 8 -18.37 8.19 45.89
C ARG A 8 -17.18 7.75 46.76
N TYR A 9 -16.93 6.45 46.80
CA TYR A 9 -15.81 5.80 47.49
C TYR A 9 -15.50 4.47 46.77
N PRO A 10 -14.29 3.90 46.93
CA PRO A 10 -13.96 2.58 46.37
C PRO A 10 -14.92 1.51 46.90
N GLY A 11 -15.61 0.78 46.01
CA GLY A 11 -16.61 -0.22 46.38
C GLY A 11 -18.05 0.30 46.42
N ALA A 12 -18.30 1.60 46.23
CA ALA A 12 -19.65 2.16 46.18
C ALA A 12 -20.51 1.53 45.06
N GLU A 13 -19.86 1.08 43.99
CA GLU A 13 -20.46 0.34 42.87
C GLU A 13 -21.02 -1.04 43.27
N LEU A 14 -20.52 -1.63 44.36
CA LEU A 14 -21.02 -2.89 44.91
C LEU A 14 -22.22 -2.66 45.82
N ASP A 15 -22.20 -1.58 46.61
CA ASP A 15 -23.26 -1.23 47.55
C ASP A 15 -24.50 -0.67 46.84
N ARG A 16 -24.30 0.10 45.75
CA ARG A 16 -25.36 0.66 44.93
C ARG A 16 -25.03 0.50 43.43
N PRO A 17 -25.22 -0.70 42.86
CA PRO A 17 -25.01 -0.91 41.44
C PRO A 17 -26.04 -0.12 40.62
N ILE A 18 -25.61 0.31 39.42
CA ILE A 18 -26.52 0.80 38.39
C ILE A 18 -27.05 -0.42 37.65
N VAL A 19 -28.37 -0.60 37.65
CA VAL A 19 -29.02 -1.73 36.99
C VAL A 19 -29.79 -1.21 35.79
N VAL A 20 -29.50 -1.75 34.62
CA VAL A 20 -30.23 -1.44 33.39
C VAL A 20 -30.98 -2.70 32.97
N LYS A 21 -32.31 -2.62 32.89
CA LYS A 21 -33.16 -3.66 32.32
C LYS A 21 -33.67 -3.16 30.98
N ALA A 22 -33.45 -3.94 29.93
CA ALA A 22 -33.93 -3.61 28.60
C ALA A 22 -34.76 -4.76 28.06
N LYS A 23 -35.82 -4.42 27.32
CA LYS A 23 -36.62 -5.38 26.58
C LYS A 23 -36.47 -5.10 25.10
N PHE A 24 -36.04 -6.11 24.36
CA PHE A 24 -35.81 -6.03 22.92
C PHE A 24 -36.81 -6.90 22.17
N ALA A 25 -37.12 -6.52 20.94
CA ALA A 25 -37.88 -7.36 20.03
C ALA A 25 -37.22 -7.37 18.66
N PHE A 26 -36.74 -8.54 18.27
CA PHE A 26 -36.10 -8.77 16.99
C PHE A 26 -37.07 -9.59 16.12
N PRO A 27 -37.67 -9.00 15.07
CA PRO A 27 -38.54 -9.72 14.16
C PRO A 27 -37.75 -10.79 13.38
N ARG A 28 -38.42 -11.84 12.90
CA ARG A 28 -37.82 -12.87 12.02
C ARG A 28 -37.72 -12.36 10.58
N THR A 29 -37.03 -11.25 10.40
CA THR A 29 -36.61 -10.72 9.10
C THR A 29 -35.08 -10.71 9.04
N PRO A 30 -34.47 -10.63 7.85
CA PRO A 30 -33.01 -10.54 7.73
C PRO A 30 -32.41 -9.42 8.60
N GLU A 31 -33.07 -8.27 8.67
CA GLU A 31 -32.64 -7.11 9.47
C GLU A 31 -32.75 -7.38 10.97
N GLY A 32 -33.85 -8.01 11.41
CA GLY A 32 -34.04 -8.35 12.82
C GLY A 32 -33.08 -9.44 13.30
N GLU A 33 -32.77 -10.42 12.46
CA GLU A 33 -31.77 -11.45 12.76
C GLU A 33 -30.35 -10.89 12.85
N ALA A 34 -29.99 -9.96 11.95
CA ALA A 34 -28.73 -9.24 12.00
C ALA A 34 -28.60 -8.40 13.28
N ALA A 35 -29.61 -7.58 13.60
CA ALA A 35 -29.60 -6.77 14.83
C ALA A 35 -29.53 -7.63 16.11
N ALA A 36 -30.20 -8.78 16.12
CA ALA A 36 -30.12 -9.72 17.23
C ALA A 36 -28.74 -10.36 17.35
N ALA A 37 -28.03 -10.60 16.24
CA ALA A 37 -26.68 -11.11 16.23
C ALA A 37 -25.68 -10.05 16.70
N ASP A 38 -25.78 -8.81 16.21
CA ASP A 38 -24.92 -7.70 16.61
C ASP A 38 -25.07 -7.36 18.10
N PHE A 39 -26.31 -7.39 18.61
CA PHE A 39 -26.54 -7.22 20.04
C PHE A 39 -25.87 -8.33 20.87
N ARG A 40 -25.99 -9.59 20.45
CA ARG A 40 -25.32 -10.72 21.11
C ARG A 40 -23.81 -10.56 21.08
N ASP A 41 -23.25 -10.19 19.93
CA ASP A 41 -21.81 -9.94 19.79
C ASP A 41 -21.31 -8.80 20.69
N SER A 42 -22.14 -7.77 20.88
CA SER A 42 -21.85 -6.69 21.83
C SER A 42 -21.73 -7.18 23.27
N ILE A 43 -22.66 -8.03 23.71
CA ILE A 43 -22.63 -8.60 25.07
C ILE A 43 -21.49 -9.61 25.23
N ASP A 44 -21.31 -10.50 24.25
CA ASP A 44 -20.39 -11.63 24.33
C ASP A 44 -18.93 -11.21 24.13
N TYR A 45 -18.66 -10.26 23.24
CA TYR A 45 -17.31 -9.85 22.83
C TYR A 45 -17.02 -8.35 23.02
N GLY A 46 -18.00 -7.55 23.45
CA GLY A 46 -17.82 -6.12 23.76
C GLY A 46 -17.83 -5.19 22.55
N VAL A 47 -18.17 -5.70 21.37
CA VAL A 47 -18.18 -4.93 20.13
C VAL A 47 -19.27 -3.85 20.21
N PRO A 48 -19.02 -2.61 19.79
CA PRO A 48 -20.05 -1.57 19.83
C PRO A 48 -21.23 -1.93 18.92
N VAL A 49 -22.45 -1.70 19.40
CA VAL A 49 -23.67 -1.86 18.63
C VAL A 49 -24.57 -0.63 18.82
N GLU A 50 -25.20 -0.22 17.74
CA GLU A 50 -26.29 0.75 17.76
C GLU A 50 -27.57 0.01 17.40
N LEU A 51 -28.52 0.00 18.33
CA LEU A 51 -29.84 -0.58 18.14
C LEU A 51 -30.84 0.54 17.84
N PRO A 52 -31.42 0.56 16.62
CA PRO A 52 -32.52 1.43 16.28
C PRO A 52 -33.73 1.28 17.21
N GLU A 53 -34.54 2.34 17.28
CA GLU A 53 -35.69 2.41 18.19
C GLU A 53 -36.72 1.29 17.96
N GLU A 54 -36.86 0.80 16.71
CA GLU A 54 -37.79 -0.28 16.37
C GLU A 54 -37.49 -1.61 17.08
N PHE A 55 -36.26 -1.84 17.52
CA PHE A 55 -35.86 -3.06 18.23
C PHE A 55 -35.89 -2.91 19.76
N VAL A 56 -36.05 -1.69 20.28
CA VAL A 56 -36.01 -1.37 21.72
C VAL A 56 -37.43 -1.10 22.23
N GLN A 57 -38.02 -2.07 22.95
CA GLN A 57 -39.39 -1.95 23.46
C GLN A 57 -39.49 -1.14 24.76
N SER A 58 -38.49 -1.25 25.63
CA SER A 58 -38.45 -0.51 26.89
C SER A 58 -37.08 -0.57 27.52
N LEU A 59 -36.69 0.51 28.19
CA LEU A 59 -35.47 0.59 29.00
C LEU A 59 -35.85 1.08 30.40
N GLU A 60 -35.50 0.34 31.44
CA GLU A 60 -35.61 0.74 32.84
C GLU A 60 -34.20 0.89 33.37
N VAL A 61 -33.83 2.11 33.75
CA VAL A 61 -32.54 2.42 34.35
C VAL A 61 -32.79 2.67 35.83
N ASP A 62 -32.14 1.89 36.68
CA ASP A 62 -32.07 2.13 38.11
C ASP A 62 -30.70 2.74 38.45
N ALA A 63 -30.67 4.07 38.59
CA ALA A 63 -29.47 4.85 38.81
C ALA A 63 -29.66 5.86 39.96
N PRO A 64 -28.56 6.23 40.68
CA PRO A 64 -28.63 7.12 41.83
C PRO A 64 -29.07 8.56 41.47
N ALA A 65 -29.45 9.32 42.49
CA ALA A 65 -29.73 10.76 42.40
C ALA A 65 -30.78 11.16 41.33
N GLY A 66 -31.79 10.31 41.10
CA GLY A 66 -32.86 10.60 40.14
C GLY A 66 -32.45 10.44 38.68
N MET A 67 -31.29 9.84 38.40
CA MET A 67 -30.85 9.50 37.05
C MET A 67 -31.50 8.21 36.51
N GLY A 68 -32.31 7.54 37.33
CA GLY A 68 -33.12 6.41 36.90
C GLY A 68 -34.41 6.84 36.20
N GLY A 69 -35.05 5.89 35.53
CA GLY A 69 -36.30 6.14 34.81
C GLY A 69 -36.75 4.95 33.98
N VAL A 70 -38.00 5.02 33.54
CA VAL A 70 -38.57 4.09 32.56
C VAL A 70 -38.74 4.84 31.24
N PHE A 71 -38.10 4.33 30.20
CA PHE A 71 -38.14 4.86 28.85
C PHE A 71 -38.91 3.85 27.97
N PRO A 72 -40.00 4.27 27.30
CA PRO A 72 -40.86 3.37 26.53
C PRO A 72 -40.27 2.95 25.18
N GLY A 73 -39.05 3.36 24.85
CA GLY A 73 -38.36 3.09 23.59
C GLY A 73 -37.25 4.10 23.33
N GLY A 74 -36.61 3.98 22.17
CA GLY A 74 -35.55 4.87 21.70
C GLY A 74 -34.31 4.11 21.19
N ALA A 75 -33.40 4.82 20.54
CA ALA A 75 -32.14 4.23 20.08
C ALA A 75 -31.22 3.92 21.27
N LEU A 76 -30.60 2.73 21.26
CA LEU A 76 -29.66 2.30 22.29
C LEU A 76 -28.30 2.03 21.68
N THR A 77 -27.29 2.78 22.12
CA THR A 77 -25.89 2.50 21.78
C THR A 77 -25.22 1.81 22.96
N ILE A 78 -24.63 0.64 22.71
CA ILE A 78 -23.83 -0.10 23.68
C ILE A 78 -22.40 -0.11 23.17
N SER A 79 -21.46 0.31 24.01
CA SER A 79 -20.03 0.27 23.71
C SER A 79 -19.26 -0.09 24.96
N SER A 80 -18.23 -0.93 24.83
CA SER A 80 -17.30 -1.18 25.92
C SER A 80 -16.41 0.06 26.14
N ILE A 81 -16.11 0.38 27.41
CA ILE A 81 -15.05 1.35 27.73
C ILE A 81 -13.76 0.74 27.20
N GLN A 82 -13.21 1.30 26.13
CA GLN A 82 -11.91 0.90 25.62
C GLN A 82 -10.89 1.25 26.70
N PRO A 83 -10.25 0.27 27.36
CA PRO A 83 -9.12 0.58 28.21
C PRO A 83 -8.06 1.23 27.33
N GLU A 84 -7.35 2.24 27.85
CA GLU A 84 -6.18 2.78 27.16
C GLU A 84 -5.29 1.61 26.73
N THR A 85 -4.94 1.61 25.44
CA THR A 85 -4.11 0.56 24.86
C THR A 85 -2.78 0.55 25.59
N ASP A 86 -2.49 -0.54 26.32
CA ASP A 86 -1.27 -0.65 27.11
C ASP A 86 -0.03 -0.49 26.21
N HIS A 87 0.65 0.66 26.35
CA HIS A 87 1.73 1.10 25.46
C HIS A 87 2.98 0.20 25.48
N GLY A 88 3.01 -0.85 26.32
CA GLY A 88 4.13 -1.78 26.43
C GLY A 88 4.01 -3.08 25.62
N ILE A 89 2.83 -3.44 25.12
CA ILE A 89 2.62 -4.74 24.48
C ILE A 89 3.03 -4.69 23.02
N ARG A 90 3.96 -5.58 22.62
CA ARG A 90 4.40 -5.73 21.23
C ARG A 90 3.66 -6.87 20.56
N TYR A 91 2.87 -6.54 19.54
CA TYR A 91 2.19 -7.53 18.71
C TYR A 91 2.94 -7.71 17.39
N ALA A 92 2.99 -8.94 16.90
CA ALA A 92 3.46 -9.22 15.55
C ALA A 92 2.78 -10.48 15.00
N VAL A 93 2.60 -10.58 13.69
CA VAL A 93 2.30 -11.86 13.05
C VAL A 93 3.57 -12.46 12.49
N VAL A 94 3.73 -13.77 12.68
CA VAL A 94 4.91 -14.52 12.26
C VAL A 94 4.47 -15.59 11.27
N ALA A 95 5.12 -15.67 10.12
CA ALA A 95 5.02 -16.78 9.19
C ALA A 95 6.20 -17.72 9.42
N THR A 96 5.95 -19.02 9.48
CA THR A 96 6.96 -20.06 9.70
C THR A 96 6.89 -21.14 8.63
N ASP A 97 7.97 -21.90 8.48
CA ASP A 97 7.92 -23.16 7.73
C ASP A 97 7.11 -24.23 8.51
N VAL A 98 6.96 -25.41 7.91
CA VAL A 98 6.28 -26.59 8.50
C VAL A 98 6.94 -27.10 9.80
N HIS A 99 8.16 -26.68 10.09
CA HIS A 99 8.91 -27.05 11.29
C HIS A 99 8.91 -25.93 12.34
N GLY A 100 8.13 -24.85 12.14
CA GLY A 100 8.05 -23.71 13.05
C GLY A 100 9.23 -22.75 12.98
N ARG A 101 10.11 -22.84 11.96
CA ARG A 101 11.21 -21.90 11.77
C ARG A 101 10.69 -20.58 11.17
N PRO A 102 11.04 -19.42 11.74
CA PRO A 102 10.52 -18.14 11.26
C PRO A 102 11.03 -17.81 9.85
N LEU A 103 10.10 -17.44 8.97
CA LEU A 103 10.36 -17.00 7.60
C LEU A 103 10.16 -15.50 7.44
N ALA A 104 9.14 -14.94 8.10
CA ALA A 104 8.87 -13.51 8.13
C ALA A 104 8.11 -13.11 9.39
N THR A 105 8.33 -11.87 9.82
CA THR A 105 7.62 -11.25 10.95
C THR A 105 7.13 -9.88 10.53
N LEU A 106 5.87 -9.58 10.80
CA LEU A 106 5.26 -8.28 10.57
C LEU A 106 4.78 -7.71 11.91
N PRO A 107 5.40 -6.63 12.40
CA PRO A 107 4.92 -5.91 13.58
C PRO A 107 3.50 -5.39 13.36
N LEU A 108 2.68 -5.48 14.40
CA LEU A 108 1.30 -5.02 14.40
C LEU A 108 1.07 -3.98 15.49
N VAL A 109 0.19 -3.03 15.20
CA VAL A 109 -0.35 -2.06 16.13
C VAL A 109 -1.75 -2.53 16.53
N LEU A 110 -2.01 -2.61 17.84
CA LEU A 110 -3.36 -2.86 18.35
C LEU A 110 -4.18 -1.57 18.17
N ALA A 111 -5.12 -1.59 17.23
CA ALA A 111 -5.97 -0.45 16.92
C ALA A 111 -7.18 -0.38 17.86
N LYS A 112 -7.83 -1.51 18.11
CA LYS A 112 -8.99 -1.59 19.02
C LYS A 112 -8.99 -2.88 19.82
N ARG A 113 -9.51 -2.79 21.04
CA ARG A 113 -9.74 -3.93 21.93
C ARG A 113 -11.14 -3.83 22.51
N PHE A 114 -11.88 -4.91 22.37
CA PHE A 114 -13.23 -5.08 22.90
C PHE A 114 -13.23 -6.29 23.84
N LEU A 115 -13.91 -6.12 24.98
CA LEU A 115 -14.05 -7.14 26.02
C LEU A 115 -15.53 -7.32 26.31
N GLY A 116 -16.00 -8.56 26.26
CA GLY A 116 -17.37 -8.95 26.62
C GLY A 116 -17.39 -10.13 27.59
N GLY A 117 -18.59 -10.63 27.87
CA GLY A 117 -18.79 -11.68 28.88
C GLY A 117 -18.20 -13.05 28.53
N ARG A 118 -18.07 -13.36 27.24
CA ARG A 118 -17.55 -14.66 26.76
C ARG A 118 -16.12 -14.60 26.24
N GLY A 119 -15.63 -13.41 25.93
CA GLY A 119 -14.27 -13.24 25.44
C GLY A 119 -13.96 -11.84 24.92
N ALA A 120 -13.13 -11.78 23.89
CA ALA A 120 -12.57 -10.54 23.40
C ALA A 120 -12.52 -10.50 21.87
N GLN A 121 -12.64 -9.29 21.32
CA GLN A 121 -12.30 -9.00 19.93
C GLN A 121 -11.15 -7.98 19.88
N LEU A 122 -10.09 -8.33 19.15
CA LEU A 122 -8.92 -7.49 18.95
C LEU A 122 -8.80 -7.14 17.48
N GLU A 123 -8.58 -5.86 17.18
CA GLU A 123 -8.31 -5.36 15.84
C GLU A 123 -6.90 -4.82 15.79
N HIS A 124 -6.07 -5.43 14.96
CA HIS A 124 -4.70 -4.99 14.72
C HIS A 124 -4.53 -4.54 13.28
N SER A 125 -3.54 -3.69 13.04
CA SER A 125 -3.08 -3.34 11.70
C SER A 125 -1.56 -3.33 11.62
N ASP A 126 -1.01 -3.45 10.43
CA ASP A 126 0.37 -3.00 10.21
C ASP A 126 0.44 -1.47 10.28
N ILE A 127 1.66 -0.92 10.27
CA ILE A 127 1.87 0.53 10.37
C ILE A 127 1.27 1.31 9.19
N THR A 128 1.08 0.66 8.04
CA THR A 128 0.50 1.28 6.85
C THR A 128 -1.04 1.20 6.83
N GLY A 129 -1.63 0.32 7.65
CA GLY A 129 -3.05 0.01 7.59
C GLY A 129 -3.48 -0.81 6.37
N PHE A 130 -2.53 -1.28 5.55
CA PHE A 130 -2.80 -2.14 4.40
C PHE A 130 -3.24 -3.53 4.84
N PHE A 131 -2.61 -4.05 5.89
CA PHE A 131 -2.93 -5.34 6.49
C PHE A 131 -3.67 -5.12 7.80
N THR A 132 -4.78 -5.84 7.97
CA THR A 132 -5.54 -5.88 9.22
C THR A 132 -5.71 -7.31 9.69
N LEU A 133 -5.64 -7.50 11.00
CA LEU A 133 -5.91 -8.75 11.68
C LEU A 133 -7.01 -8.52 12.71
N GLN A 134 -8.17 -9.12 12.49
CA GLN A 134 -9.20 -9.24 13.50
C GLN A 134 -9.07 -10.61 14.17
N ALA A 135 -8.93 -10.62 15.49
CA ALA A 135 -8.91 -11.83 16.30
C ALA A 135 -10.12 -11.83 17.24
N ARG A 136 -11.02 -12.80 17.09
CA ARG A 136 -12.12 -13.07 18.01
C ARG A 136 -11.77 -14.28 18.85
N ILE A 137 -11.68 -14.09 20.17
CA ILE A 137 -11.24 -15.11 21.12
C ILE A 137 -12.40 -15.43 22.05
N SER A 138 -12.83 -16.69 22.06
CA SER A 138 -13.81 -17.24 23.01
C SER A 138 -13.06 -17.84 24.19
N VAL A 139 -13.16 -17.23 25.38
CA VAL A 139 -12.50 -17.73 26.58
C VAL A 139 -13.20 -18.98 27.10
N THR A 140 -14.53 -19.03 26.95
CA THR A 140 -15.35 -20.18 27.37
C THR A 140 -15.05 -21.43 26.56
N GLU A 141 -14.94 -21.31 25.23
CA GLU A 141 -14.69 -22.45 24.34
C GLU A 141 -13.19 -22.70 24.10
N ARG A 142 -12.32 -21.75 24.49
CA ARG A 142 -10.88 -21.77 24.20
C ARG A 142 -10.58 -21.82 22.69
N GLU A 143 -11.41 -21.14 21.91
CA GLU A 143 -11.28 -21.07 20.46
C GLU A 143 -10.97 -19.65 20.00
N GLY A 144 -10.28 -19.54 18.87
CA GLY A 144 -9.93 -18.27 18.23
C GLY A 144 -10.30 -18.30 16.76
N ALA A 145 -11.02 -17.27 16.31
CA ALA A 145 -11.28 -17.01 14.90
C ALA A 145 -10.44 -15.80 14.47
N PHE A 146 -9.75 -15.94 13.34
CA PHE A 146 -8.86 -14.91 12.82
C PHE A 146 -9.23 -14.56 11.39
N THR A 147 -9.40 -13.26 11.13
CA THR A 147 -9.76 -12.73 9.83
C THR A 147 -8.66 -11.78 9.37
N PHE A 148 -8.11 -12.01 8.18
CA PHE A 148 -7.17 -11.09 7.55
C PHE A 148 -7.89 -10.20 6.55
N GLY A 149 -7.61 -8.91 6.61
CA GLY A 149 -8.10 -7.92 5.65
C GLY A 149 -6.95 -7.24 4.92
N PHE A 150 -7.17 -6.96 3.64
CA PHE A 150 -6.22 -6.29 2.76
C PHE A 150 -6.91 -5.12 2.07
N ALA A 151 -6.37 -3.91 2.23
CA ALA A 151 -6.94 -2.71 1.62
C ALA A 151 -5.83 -1.79 1.11
N HIS A 152 -5.95 -1.34 -0.14
CA HIS A 152 -5.11 -0.26 -0.64
C HIS A 152 -5.36 1.04 0.15
N ARG A 153 -4.32 1.86 0.29
CA ARG A 153 -4.35 3.13 1.00
C ARG A 153 -3.59 4.15 0.15
N ASP A 154 -4.25 5.25 -0.19
CA ASP A 154 -3.78 6.18 -1.22
C ASP A 154 -2.48 6.94 -0.82
N ASP A 155 -2.15 7.02 0.47
CA ASP A 155 -0.99 7.77 0.98
C ASP A 155 0.20 6.88 1.40
N VAL A 156 0.14 5.58 1.12
CA VAL A 156 1.20 4.65 1.56
C VAL A 156 2.37 4.69 0.59
N LEU A 157 3.55 4.99 1.13
CA LEU A 157 4.80 4.88 0.38
C LEU A 157 5.15 3.40 0.10
N PRO A 158 5.64 3.06 -1.11
CA PRO A 158 6.09 1.72 -1.46
C PRO A 158 7.03 1.08 -0.44
N SER A 159 7.98 1.87 0.11
CA SER A 159 9.00 1.38 1.05
C SER A 159 8.40 0.94 2.39
N ALA A 160 7.37 1.65 2.86
CA ALA A 160 6.66 1.33 4.09
C ALA A 160 5.87 0.01 3.99
N LEU A 161 5.42 -0.36 2.77
CA LEU A 161 4.64 -1.57 2.55
C LEU A 161 5.50 -2.84 2.39
N LEU A 162 6.82 -2.71 2.17
CA LEU A 162 7.70 -3.86 1.92
C LEU A 162 7.66 -4.96 3.00
N PRO A 163 7.66 -4.66 4.32
CA PRO A 163 7.57 -5.68 5.35
C PRO A 163 6.28 -6.50 5.23
N THR A 164 5.16 -5.83 4.94
CA THR A 164 3.85 -6.45 4.75
C THR A 164 3.85 -7.35 3.52
N ILE A 165 4.37 -6.88 2.37
CA ILE A 165 4.52 -7.71 1.17
C ILE A 165 5.39 -8.94 1.44
N ARG A 166 6.52 -8.79 2.14
CA ARG A 166 7.41 -9.91 2.48
C ARG A 166 6.67 -10.95 3.31
N PHE A 167 5.92 -10.53 4.34
CA PHE A 167 5.10 -11.44 5.14
C PHE A 167 4.07 -12.19 4.28
N LEU A 168 3.34 -11.48 3.41
CA LEU A 168 2.32 -12.10 2.56
C LEU A 168 2.87 -13.08 1.53
N LEU A 169 4.11 -12.90 1.05
CA LEU A 169 4.78 -13.89 0.20
C LEU A 169 5.07 -15.23 0.92
N TYR A 170 5.14 -15.22 2.25
CA TYR A 170 5.33 -16.42 3.07
C TYR A 170 4.02 -16.96 3.66
N LEU A 171 2.94 -16.20 3.59
CA LEU A 171 1.62 -16.66 3.94
C LEU A 171 1.08 -17.51 2.77
N LYS A 172 1.44 -18.80 2.73
CA LYS A 172 1.02 -19.73 1.66
C LYS A 172 0.85 -21.15 2.17
N ALA A 173 0.14 -21.99 1.41
CA ALA A 173 -0.02 -23.40 1.71
C ALA A 173 1.33 -24.09 2.01
N GLY A 174 1.35 -24.96 3.02
CA GLY A 174 2.56 -25.63 3.53
C GLY A 174 3.35 -24.85 4.58
N ASN A 175 3.15 -23.53 4.68
CA ASN A 175 3.65 -22.72 5.78
C ASN A 175 2.61 -22.62 6.90
N GLN A 176 3.06 -22.17 8.07
CA GLN A 176 2.21 -21.88 9.21
C GLN A 176 2.31 -20.40 9.58
N TRP A 177 1.38 -19.92 10.39
CA TRP A 177 1.43 -18.57 10.93
C TRP A 177 1.01 -18.53 12.40
N GLY A 178 1.42 -17.51 13.14
CA GLY A 178 1.01 -17.31 14.52
C GLY A 178 1.01 -15.84 14.93
N LEU A 179 0.22 -15.51 15.95
CA LEU A 179 0.27 -14.21 16.62
C LEU A 179 1.34 -14.27 17.72
N SER A 180 2.33 -13.39 17.61
CA SER A 180 3.32 -13.15 18.63
C SER A 180 2.88 -12.01 19.55
N VAL A 181 3.02 -12.23 20.86
CA VAL A 181 2.84 -11.22 21.90
C VAL A 181 4.13 -11.15 22.71
N ASN A 182 4.74 -9.96 22.76
CA ASN A 182 6.01 -9.71 23.42
C ASN A 182 7.17 -10.62 22.97
N GLY A 183 7.10 -11.16 21.75
CA GLY A 183 8.12 -12.04 21.16
C GLY A 183 7.83 -13.54 21.30
N GLU A 184 6.79 -13.92 22.04
CA GLU A 184 6.38 -15.32 22.19
C GLU A 184 5.23 -15.64 21.24
N VAL A 185 5.30 -16.79 20.58
CA VAL A 185 4.24 -17.30 19.69
C VAL A 185 3.51 -18.41 20.44
N ASN A 186 2.26 -18.15 20.82
CA ASN A 186 1.48 -19.09 21.64
C ASN A 186 0.97 -20.30 20.84
N GLN A 187 0.60 -20.07 19.58
CA GLN A 187 0.04 -21.11 18.71
C GLN A 187 0.40 -20.84 17.26
N LEU A 188 0.70 -21.92 16.53
CA LEU A 188 0.84 -21.92 15.08
C LEU A 188 -0.42 -22.51 14.44
N HIS A 189 -0.85 -21.87 13.37
CA HIS A 189 -2.03 -22.21 12.60
C HIS A 189 -1.59 -22.58 11.18
N HIS A 190 -2.18 -23.64 10.64
CA HIS A 190 -2.02 -23.99 9.24
C HIS A 190 -2.88 -23.08 8.37
N LEU A 191 -2.35 -22.71 7.20
CA LEU A 191 -3.14 -22.02 6.19
C LEU A 191 -3.92 -23.05 5.35
N PRO A 192 -5.17 -22.75 4.97
CA PRO A 192 -5.90 -23.56 3.99
C PRO A 192 -5.15 -23.60 2.65
N GLU A 193 -5.20 -24.73 1.94
CA GLU A 193 -4.55 -24.87 0.62
C GLU A 193 -5.10 -23.87 -0.44
N THR A 194 -6.34 -23.44 -0.27
CA THR A 194 -7.03 -22.47 -1.15
C THR A 194 -6.78 -21.01 -0.79
N TYR A 195 -5.97 -20.73 0.24
CA TYR A 195 -5.84 -19.40 0.81
C TYR A 195 -4.71 -18.60 0.16
N LEU A 196 -5.09 -17.75 -0.80
CA LEU A 196 -4.62 -16.37 -1.10
C LEU A 196 -4.54 -16.11 -2.62
N PRO A 197 -4.93 -14.90 -3.07
CA PRO A 197 -4.59 -14.43 -4.41
C PRO A 197 -3.07 -14.37 -4.57
N GLU A 198 -2.57 -14.65 -5.77
CA GLU A 198 -1.14 -14.57 -6.08
C GLU A 198 -0.63 -13.13 -5.85
N ILE A 199 -0.06 -12.85 -4.68
CA ILE A 199 0.46 -11.51 -4.30
C ILE A 199 1.81 -11.20 -4.98
N SER A 200 2.45 -12.21 -5.56
CA SER A 200 3.79 -12.11 -6.17
C SER A 200 3.91 -11.01 -7.23
N PRO A 201 2.98 -10.84 -8.19
CA PRO A 201 3.01 -9.74 -9.14
C PRO A 201 2.96 -8.37 -8.46
N TYR A 202 2.05 -8.18 -7.49
CA TYR A 202 1.95 -6.93 -6.73
C TYR A 202 3.22 -6.66 -5.91
N GLY A 203 3.80 -7.70 -5.31
CA GLY A 203 5.07 -7.57 -4.58
C GLY A 203 6.26 -7.21 -5.46
N ARG A 204 6.34 -7.72 -6.70
CA ARG A 204 7.35 -7.29 -7.69
C ARG A 204 7.15 -5.83 -8.08
N TYR A 205 5.90 -5.41 -8.25
CA TYR A 205 5.56 -4.03 -8.56
C TYR A 205 5.98 -3.06 -7.44
N VAL A 206 5.59 -3.32 -6.19
CA VAL A 206 5.99 -2.48 -5.03
C VAL A 206 7.52 -2.40 -4.92
N LYS A 207 8.24 -3.51 -5.10
CA LYS A 207 9.72 -3.50 -5.09
C LYS A 207 10.32 -2.62 -6.19
N ALA A 208 9.74 -2.65 -7.39
CA ALA A 208 10.18 -1.80 -8.49
C ALA A 208 9.94 -0.32 -8.17
N LEU A 209 8.79 0.04 -7.61
CA LEU A 209 8.52 1.41 -7.18
C LEU A 209 9.53 1.89 -6.12
N VAL A 210 9.82 1.08 -5.10
CA VAL A 210 10.82 1.41 -4.07
C VAL A 210 12.16 1.72 -4.70
N LYS A 211 12.62 0.85 -5.60
CA LYS A 211 13.91 1.03 -6.27
C LYS A 211 13.97 2.33 -7.08
N LEU A 212 12.88 2.67 -7.77
CA LEU A 212 12.80 3.96 -8.47
C LEU A 212 12.82 5.14 -7.50
N GLN A 213 12.09 5.06 -6.39
CA GLN A 213 12.05 6.12 -5.37
C GLN A 213 13.39 6.36 -4.73
N ASP A 214 14.06 5.29 -4.30
CA ASP A 214 15.36 5.33 -3.67
C ASP A 214 16.40 5.91 -4.64
N TYR A 215 16.35 5.50 -5.92
CA TYR A 215 17.26 6.01 -6.93
C TYR A 215 16.98 7.47 -7.30
N ALA A 216 15.71 7.83 -7.56
CA ALA A 216 15.33 9.19 -7.94
C ALA A 216 15.34 10.18 -6.76
N ASN A 217 15.44 9.68 -5.53
CA ASN A 217 15.23 10.46 -4.30
C ASN A 217 13.91 11.27 -4.34
N TYR A 218 12.87 10.67 -4.91
CA TYR A 218 11.56 11.29 -5.12
C TYR A 218 10.46 10.42 -4.52
N PRO A 219 9.90 10.78 -3.34
CA PRO A 219 8.86 9.99 -2.70
C PRO A 219 7.50 10.23 -3.37
N PHE A 220 6.76 9.15 -3.61
CA PHE A 220 5.38 9.18 -4.09
C PHE A 220 4.57 8.00 -3.52
N PRO A 221 3.25 8.09 -3.35
CA PRO A 221 2.47 6.97 -2.85
C PRO A 221 2.41 5.82 -3.86
N ILE A 222 2.07 4.62 -3.41
CA ILE A 222 1.76 3.50 -4.30
C ILE A 222 0.54 3.90 -5.13
N PRO A 223 0.62 3.91 -6.46
CA PRO A 223 -0.54 4.15 -7.31
C PRO A 223 -1.58 3.04 -7.16
N ARG A 224 -2.86 3.45 -7.11
CA ARG A 224 -4.00 2.51 -7.05
C ARG A 224 -4.14 1.70 -8.34
N ASP A 225 -4.03 2.39 -9.47
CA ASP A 225 -4.15 1.83 -10.80
C ASP A 225 -2.86 2.11 -11.57
N LEU A 226 -2.46 1.16 -12.41
CA LEU A 226 -1.28 1.28 -13.25
C LEU A 226 -1.70 1.08 -14.70
N ALA A 227 -1.58 2.12 -15.52
CA ALA A 227 -1.78 1.95 -16.95
C ALA A 227 -0.65 1.10 -17.55
N ASP A 228 -0.91 0.40 -18.66
CA ASP A 228 0.12 -0.40 -19.33
C ASP A 228 1.36 0.43 -19.73
N SER A 229 1.17 1.72 -20.02
CA SER A 229 2.25 2.68 -20.26
C SER A 229 3.11 2.88 -19.02
N ASP A 230 2.51 3.11 -17.86
CA ASP A 230 3.23 3.28 -16.60
C ASP A 230 4.01 2.00 -16.24
N ALA A 231 3.44 0.82 -16.48
CA ALA A 231 4.10 -0.47 -16.27
C ALA A 231 5.31 -0.67 -17.22
N ARG A 232 5.23 -0.19 -18.47
CA ARG A 232 6.37 -0.18 -19.39
C ARG A 232 7.44 0.82 -18.96
N ASN A 233 7.05 2.03 -18.61
CA ASN A 233 7.94 3.10 -18.17
C ASN A 233 8.71 2.71 -16.89
N LEU A 234 8.01 2.12 -15.91
CA LEU A 234 8.64 1.60 -14.70
C LEU A 234 9.65 0.49 -15.02
N ARG A 235 9.29 -0.49 -15.85
CA ARG A 235 10.24 -1.55 -16.25
C ARG A 235 11.47 -0.98 -16.95
N MET A 236 11.28 -0.02 -17.85
CA MET A 236 12.35 0.64 -18.59
C MET A 236 13.29 1.40 -17.64
N ALA A 237 12.74 2.21 -16.74
CA ALA A 237 13.52 2.95 -15.75
C ALA A 237 14.31 2.01 -14.84
N ILE A 238 13.70 0.93 -14.34
CA ILE A 238 14.36 -0.04 -13.47
C ILE A 238 15.48 -0.79 -14.20
N HIS A 239 15.26 -1.17 -15.46
CA HIS A 239 16.28 -1.82 -16.28
C HIS A 239 17.52 -0.94 -16.43
N LEU A 240 17.34 0.37 -16.66
CA LEU A 240 18.42 1.35 -16.75
C LEU A 240 19.11 1.59 -15.40
N ILE A 241 18.34 1.71 -14.31
CA ILE A 241 18.86 1.86 -12.92
C ILE A 241 19.70 0.65 -12.51
N GLU A 242 19.41 -0.53 -13.04
CA GLU A 242 20.19 -1.76 -12.84
C GLU A 242 21.52 -1.78 -13.59
N GLY A 243 21.82 -0.73 -14.36
CA GLY A 243 23.00 -0.65 -15.21
C GLY A 243 22.87 -1.46 -16.50
N ASN A 244 21.68 -1.96 -16.82
CA ASN A 244 21.46 -2.65 -18.08
C ASN A 244 21.19 -1.64 -19.20
N ASN A 245 21.61 -2.00 -20.40
CA ASN A 245 21.37 -1.19 -21.59
C ASN A 245 20.03 -1.56 -22.23
N LEU A 246 19.34 -0.56 -22.78
CA LEU A 246 18.23 -0.76 -23.70
C LEU A 246 18.76 -0.72 -25.12
N THR A 247 18.52 -1.79 -25.87
CA THR A 247 18.91 -1.88 -27.28
C THR A 247 17.66 -2.01 -28.14
N SER A 248 17.57 -1.20 -29.17
CA SER A 248 16.45 -1.20 -30.12
C SER A 248 16.94 -0.82 -31.51
N SER A 249 16.14 -1.12 -32.55
CA SER A 249 16.36 -0.57 -33.88
C SER A 249 15.68 0.80 -34.03
N TRP A 250 16.24 1.66 -34.86
CA TRP A 250 15.64 2.95 -35.21
C TRP A 250 15.53 3.10 -36.73
N SER A 251 14.58 3.92 -37.20
CA SER A 251 14.34 4.10 -38.64
C SER A 251 14.58 5.53 -39.09
N ARG A 252 14.28 6.50 -38.24
CA ARG A 252 14.42 7.92 -38.53
C ARG A 252 14.48 8.72 -37.22
N ALA A 253 15.28 9.77 -37.18
CA ALA A 253 15.30 10.73 -36.08
C ALA A 253 15.35 12.15 -36.64
N GLY A 254 14.58 13.06 -36.03
CA GLY A 254 14.65 14.49 -36.35
C GLY A 254 15.69 15.17 -35.46
N MET A 255 16.45 16.09 -36.05
CA MET A 255 17.39 16.96 -35.33
C MET A 255 17.35 18.35 -35.97
N THR A 256 17.55 19.39 -35.17
CA THR A 256 17.75 20.75 -35.69
C THR A 256 19.23 21.07 -35.62
N LEU A 257 19.80 21.53 -36.73
CA LEU A 257 21.19 22.00 -36.81
C LEU A 257 21.21 23.49 -37.08
N THR A 258 22.20 24.19 -36.53
CA THR A 258 22.46 25.56 -36.96
C THR A 258 23.08 25.59 -38.36
N LYS A 259 23.13 26.76 -39.00
CA LYS A 259 23.88 26.95 -40.26
C LYS A 259 25.30 26.39 -40.20
N GLU A 260 26.03 26.76 -39.14
CA GLU A 260 27.38 26.25 -38.85
C GLU A 260 27.36 24.73 -38.62
N GLY A 261 26.34 24.21 -37.94
CA GLY A 261 26.16 22.77 -37.73
C GLY A 261 26.00 21.98 -39.02
N VAL A 262 25.24 22.50 -40.00
CA VAL A 262 25.05 21.88 -41.32
C VAL A 262 26.37 21.85 -42.10
N GLU A 263 27.12 22.95 -42.11
CA GLU A 263 28.42 23.03 -42.78
C GLU A 263 29.47 22.12 -42.12
N THR A 264 29.50 22.11 -40.79
CA THR A 264 30.39 21.25 -39.98
C THR A 264 30.08 19.78 -40.24
N TRP A 265 28.79 19.41 -40.25
CA TRP A 265 28.39 18.04 -40.56
C TRP A 265 28.83 17.64 -41.97
N ARG A 266 28.60 18.51 -42.96
CA ARG A 266 29.01 18.30 -44.35
C ARG A 266 30.52 18.12 -44.48
N ALA A 267 31.31 18.89 -43.74
CA ALA A 267 32.77 18.80 -43.75
C ALA A 267 33.31 17.53 -43.08
N ILE A 268 32.69 17.06 -41.99
CA ILE A 268 33.16 15.91 -41.20
C ILE A 268 32.69 14.57 -41.79
N THR A 269 31.50 14.54 -42.39
CA THR A 269 30.83 13.29 -42.77
C THR A 269 30.58 13.13 -44.25
N GLY A 270 30.48 14.21 -45.03
CA GLY A 270 29.96 14.13 -46.38
C GLY A 270 28.56 13.49 -46.39
N THR A 271 28.46 12.28 -46.96
CA THR A 271 27.26 11.41 -46.94
C THR A 271 27.44 10.13 -46.11
N ASP A 272 28.60 9.94 -45.48
CA ASP A 272 28.95 8.70 -44.80
C ASP A 272 28.30 8.61 -43.42
N ALA A 273 27.98 7.39 -43.01
CA ALA A 273 27.37 7.15 -41.72
C ALA A 273 28.39 7.27 -40.57
N ARG A 274 27.96 7.85 -39.45
CA ARG A 274 28.77 8.05 -38.23
C ARG A 274 28.06 7.56 -36.99
N GLN A 275 28.85 7.29 -35.95
CA GLN A 275 28.34 7.12 -34.61
C GLN A 275 27.91 8.47 -34.04
N ILE A 276 26.75 8.50 -33.39
CA ILE A 276 26.27 9.68 -32.66
C ILE A 276 26.12 9.30 -31.20
N LEU A 277 26.67 10.16 -30.33
CA LEU A 277 26.48 10.07 -28.89
C LEU A 277 25.68 11.27 -28.42
N ILE A 278 24.53 11.01 -27.80
CA ILE A 278 23.67 12.04 -27.23
C ILE A 278 23.60 11.77 -25.74
N GLN A 279 23.75 12.83 -24.93
CA GLN A 279 23.51 12.79 -23.50
C GLN A 279 22.33 13.71 -23.20
N GLU A 280 21.31 13.16 -22.57
CA GLU A 280 20.05 13.87 -22.30
C GLU A 280 19.53 13.51 -20.91
N ASP A 281 18.80 14.44 -20.30
CA ASP A 281 18.07 14.17 -19.07
C ASP A 281 16.95 13.16 -19.34
N PHE A 282 16.85 12.14 -18.50
CA PHE A 282 15.86 11.09 -18.57
C PHE A 282 14.83 11.25 -17.45
N TYR A 283 13.59 11.45 -17.89
CA TYR A 283 12.41 11.46 -17.05
C TYR A 283 11.54 10.25 -17.35
N THR A 284 10.82 9.78 -16.35
CA THR A 284 9.83 8.71 -16.50
C THR A 284 8.49 9.15 -15.94
N ASP A 285 7.41 8.88 -16.67
CA ASP A 285 6.06 9.17 -16.23
C ASP A 285 5.45 7.92 -15.60
N ILE A 286 5.04 8.04 -14.34
CA ILE A 286 4.34 6.99 -13.59
C ILE A 286 3.15 7.59 -12.88
N CYS A 287 1.95 7.21 -13.32
CA CYS A 287 0.68 7.55 -12.69
C CYS A 287 0.52 9.06 -12.45
N GLY A 288 0.86 9.86 -13.46
CA GLY A 288 0.79 11.32 -13.43
C GLY A 288 1.99 12.02 -12.77
N ASN A 289 2.95 11.27 -12.24
CA ASN A 289 4.20 11.84 -11.73
C ASN A 289 5.27 11.85 -12.83
N HIS A 290 5.85 13.02 -13.09
CA HIS A 290 6.99 13.20 -13.98
C HIS A 290 8.29 13.16 -13.16
N ILE A 291 8.97 12.01 -13.17
CA ILE A 291 10.07 11.72 -12.24
C ILE A 291 11.40 11.83 -12.97
N TYR A 292 12.28 12.71 -12.50
CA TYR A 292 13.67 12.76 -12.97
C TYR A 292 14.44 11.53 -12.49
N VAL A 293 15.01 10.76 -13.41
CA VAL A 293 15.77 9.55 -13.08
C VAL A 293 17.26 9.85 -13.10
N GLY A 294 17.75 10.64 -14.05
CA GLY A 294 19.17 10.93 -14.23
C GLY A 294 19.47 11.29 -15.67
N GLN A 295 20.73 11.20 -16.07
CA GLN A 295 21.10 11.38 -17.48
C GLN A 295 21.25 10.04 -18.17
N VAL A 296 20.78 9.94 -19.41
CA VAL A 296 21.03 8.78 -20.26
C VAL A 296 21.98 9.16 -21.38
N ARG A 297 22.78 8.18 -21.78
CA ARG A 297 23.63 8.24 -22.96
C ARG A 297 23.00 7.35 -24.03
N ARG A 298 22.64 7.98 -25.14
CA ARG A 298 22.14 7.31 -26.33
C ARG A 298 23.28 7.21 -27.35
N HIS A 299 23.68 5.99 -27.63
CA HIS A 299 24.66 5.66 -28.66
C HIS A 299 23.94 5.12 -29.89
N ILE A 300 23.93 5.91 -30.97
CA ILE A 300 23.45 5.49 -32.29
C ILE A 300 24.66 4.92 -33.04
N ALA A 301 24.62 3.63 -33.36
CA ALA A 301 25.77 2.92 -33.91
C ALA A 301 26.17 3.42 -35.31
N SER A 302 25.19 3.80 -36.13
CA SER A 302 25.43 4.32 -37.47
C SER A 302 24.28 5.19 -37.97
N ALA A 303 24.51 6.50 -38.11
CA ALA A 303 23.55 7.47 -38.61
C ALA A 303 24.12 8.25 -39.79
N ARG A 304 23.30 8.47 -40.81
CA ARG A 304 23.58 9.40 -41.91
C ARG A 304 22.41 10.37 -42.06
N VAL A 305 22.68 11.53 -42.61
CA VAL A 305 21.63 12.49 -42.96
C VAL A 305 20.94 12.02 -44.23
N GLU A 306 19.61 12.01 -44.24
CA GLU A 306 18.83 11.65 -45.42
C GLU A 306 19.02 12.67 -46.55
N GLU A 307 18.89 13.96 -46.21
CA GLU A 307 19.14 15.08 -47.11
C GLU A 307 19.65 16.29 -46.30
N LEU A 308 20.79 16.84 -46.72
CA LEU A 308 21.38 18.03 -46.09
C LEU A 308 20.80 19.29 -46.77
N PRO A 309 20.25 20.26 -46.02
CA PRO A 309 19.74 21.49 -46.60
C PRO A 309 20.85 22.30 -47.29
N LEU A 310 20.48 22.99 -48.38
CA LEU A 310 21.37 23.90 -49.10
C LEU A 310 21.35 25.27 -48.44
N VAL A 311 22.38 25.53 -47.63
CA VAL A 311 22.57 26.77 -46.86
C VAL A 311 22.56 28.03 -47.74
N GLU A 312 23.03 27.95 -48.99
CA GLU A 312 23.09 29.07 -49.93
C GLU A 312 21.74 29.42 -50.60
N ALA A 313 20.76 28.51 -50.54
CA ALA A 313 19.48 28.65 -51.23
C ALA A 313 18.34 29.20 -50.35
N MET A 314 18.64 29.63 -49.12
CA MET A 314 17.65 29.90 -48.08
C MET A 314 17.84 31.28 -47.43
N ASP A 315 16.75 31.83 -46.86
CA ASP A 315 16.68 33.18 -46.28
C ASP A 315 17.80 33.42 -45.25
N ALA A 316 18.46 34.58 -45.36
CA ALA A 316 19.60 34.95 -44.52
C ALA A 316 19.28 35.11 -43.03
N GLU A 317 18.00 35.11 -42.65
CA GLU A 317 17.50 35.22 -41.27
C GLU A 317 17.24 33.86 -40.60
N CYS A 318 17.31 32.75 -41.35
CA CYS A 318 17.05 31.41 -40.81
C CYS A 318 18.36 30.76 -40.33
N ASP A 319 18.57 30.70 -39.01
CA ASP A 319 19.79 30.14 -38.40
C ASP A 319 19.65 28.67 -37.99
N GLU A 320 18.45 28.11 -38.00
CA GLU A 320 18.13 26.73 -37.58
C GLU A 320 17.47 25.92 -38.71
N PHE A 321 17.98 24.71 -38.94
CA PHE A 321 17.59 23.86 -40.05
C PHE A 321 17.16 22.48 -39.55
N PRO A 322 15.92 22.03 -39.83
CA PRO A 322 15.49 20.68 -39.52
C PRO A 322 16.19 19.70 -40.45
N VAL A 323 16.72 18.63 -39.87
CA VAL A 323 17.44 17.56 -40.56
C VAL A 323 16.91 16.21 -40.10
N ALA A 324 16.73 15.29 -41.05
CA ALA A 324 16.37 13.91 -40.76
C ALA A 324 17.61 13.02 -40.81
N LEU A 325 17.85 12.29 -39.72
CA LEU A 325 18.81 11.20 -39.64
C LEU A 325 18.10 9.90 -40.00
N ILE A 326 18.81 9.02 -40.69
CA ILE A 326 18.41 7.64 -41.02
C ILE A 326 19.56 6.67 -40.73
N PRO A 327 19.28 5.37 -40.52
CA PRO A 327 20.31 4.37 -40.33
C PRO A 327 21.34 4.34 -41.45
N GLY A 328 22.59 4.15 -41.06
CA GLY A 328 23.70 3.87 -41.94
C GLY A 328 23.84 2.37 -42.20
N GLN A 329 24.89 1.78 -41.64
CA GLN A 329 25.20 0.34 -41.75
C GLN A 329 24.65 -0.50 -40.59
N ASP A 330 24.30 0.16 -39.49
CA ASP A 330 23.81 -0.46 -38.25
C ASP A 330 22.68 0.42 -37.70
N ASP A 331 21.46 -0.14 -37.67
CA ASP A 331 20.25 0.52 -37.18
C ASP A 331 20.09 0.37 -35.66
N THR A 332 21.12 -0.09 -34.95
CA THR A 332 21.10 -0.25 -33.51
C THR A 332 21.26 1.10 -32.80
N VAL A 333 20.36 1.35 -31.85
CA VAL A 333 20.52 2.38 -30.83
C VAL A 333 20.57 1.73 -29.45
N THR A 334 21.59 2.10 -28.69
CA THR A 334 21.78 1.66 -27.30
C THR A 334 21.61 2.83 -26.36
N VAL A 335 20.76 2.68 -25.34
CA VAL A 335 20.57 3.67 -24.27
C VAL A 335 21.07 3.08 -22.97
N SER A 336 21.91 3.83 -22.27
CA SER A 336 22.45 3.47 -20.95
C SER A 336 22.31 4.63 -19.98
N LEU A 337 22.07 4.35 -18.70
CA LEU A 337 22.11 5.39 -17.67
C LEU A 337 23.56 5.83 -17.41
N VAL A 338 23.78 7.14 -17.29
CA VAL A 338 25.07 7.69 -16.90
C VAL A 338 25.21 7.58 -15.38
N PRO A 339 26.30 6.98 -14.85
CA PRO A 339 26.52 6.89 -13.41
C PRO A 339 26.52 8.27 -12.75
N ARG A 340 25.94 8.39 -11.55
CA ARG A 340 26.00 9.65 -10.80
C ARG A 340 27.39 9.81 -10.17
N GLU A 341 27.87 11.05 -10.03
CA GLU A 341 29.18 11.31 -9.41
C GLU A 341 29.26 10.75 -7.97
N GLU A 342 28.14 10.67 -7.25
CA GLU A 342 28.04 10.10 -5.90
C GLU A 342 28.15 8.55 -5.86
N ASP A 343 27.92 7.85 -6.98
CA ASP A 343 28.09 6.38 -7.07
C ASP A 343 29.57 5.95 -7.16
N SER A 344 30.50 6.92 -7.16
CA SER A 344 31.95 6.72 -7.28
C SER A 344 32.71 6.86 -5.95
N LEU A 345 31.99 7.08 -4.84
CA LEU A 345 32.48 7.09 -3.46
C LEU A 345 32.21 5.75 -2.79
#